data_AF-A0A1Q3JF83-F1
#
_entry.id   AF-A0A1Q3JF83-F1
#
_cell.length_a   1.000
_cell.length_b   1.000
_cell.length_c   1.000
_cell.angle_alpha   90.00
_cell.angle_beta   90.00
_cell.angle_gamma   90.00
#
_symmetry.space_group_name_H-M   'P 1'
#
loop_
_entity.id
_entity.type
_entity.pdbx_description
1 polymer ?
#
loop_
_entity_poly.entity_id
_entity_poly.type
_entity_poly.pdbx_seq_one_letter_code
_entity_poly.pdbx_strand_id
1 'polypeptide(L)' 'MLLMAGANDGRVNPLQSRKFAAALQAAASGGPILLRTSDTSGHGHGSSQDDRILEATDYLTFLMDQLGAKLPE' A
#
# COMPACT_ATOMS: atom_id res chain seq x y z
N MET A 1 -6.64 2.82 6.37
CA MET A 1 -6.60 2.50 4.93
C MET A 1 -5.16 2.40 4.44
N LEU A 2 -4.83 1.36 3.68
CA LEU A 2 -3.54 1.20 3.00
C LEU A 2 -3.74 1.27 1.49
N LEU A 3 -3.09 2.22 0.83
CA LEU A 3 -3.01 2.31 -0.63
C LEU A 3 -1.65 1.81 -1.09
N MET A 4 -1.59 1.04 -2.17
CA MET A 4 -0.35 0.56 -2.76
C MET A 4 -0.25 1.01 -4.22
N ALA A 5 0.91 1.50 -4.64
CA ALA A 5 1.15 1.90 -6.02
C ALA A 5 2.61 1.68 -6.42
N GLY A 6 2.86 1.16 -7.62
CA GLY A 6 4.20 1.18 -8.21
C GLY A 6 4.57 2.58 -8.67
N ALA A 7 5.75 3.08 -8.30
CA ALA A 7 6.17 4.44 -8.67
C ALA A 7 6.36 4.59 -10.20
N ASN A 8 6.64 3.49 -10.89
CA ASN A 8 6.90 3.44 -12.33
C ASN A 8 5.76 2.77 -13.11
N ASP A 9 4.52 2.82 -12.61
CA ASP A 9 3.36 2.24 -13.31
C ASP A 9 3.08 3.00 -14.62
N GLY A 10 3.48 2.39 -15.74
CA GLY A 10 3.25 2.92 -17.09
C GLY A 10 1.84 2.70 -17.64
N ARG A 11 0.95 2.01 -16.90
CA ARG A 11 -0.44 1.73 -17.29
C ARG A 11 -1.41 2.65 -16.55
N VAL A 12 -1.26 2.78 -15.23
CA VAL A 12 -2.10 3.65 -14.39
C VAL A 12 -1.21 4.66 -13.69
N ASN A 13 -1.43 5.95 -13.96
CA ASN A 13 -0.60 7.02 -13.40
C ASN A 13 -0.64 7.01 -11.85
N PRO A 14 0.51 6.86 -11.16
CA PRO A 14 0.57 6.80 -9.69
C PRO A 14 0.05 8.05 -8.96
N LEU A 15 -0.08 9.18 -9.67
CA LEU A 15 -0.70 10.40 -9.13
C LEU A 15 -2.15 10.16 -8.64
N GLN A 16 -2.86 9.18 -9.21
CA GLN A 16 -4.22 8.83 -8.76
C GLN A 16 -4.22 8.39 -7.28
N SER A 17 -3.30 7.49 -6.91
CA SER A 17 -3.14 7.05 -5.53
C SER A 17 -2.61 8.16 -4.63
N ARG A 18 -1.64 8.98 -5.09
CA ARG A 18 -1.07 10.10 -4.32
C ARG A 18 -2.11 11.14 -3.94
N LYS A 19 -2.89 11.64 -4.91
CA LYS A 19 -3.90 12.67 -4.63
C LYS A 19 -5.04 12.15 -3.76
N PHE A 20 -5.43 10.89 -3.93
CA PHE A 20 -6.48 10.29 -3.12
C PHE A 20 -6.01 10.02 -1.68
N ALA A 21 -4.79 9.53 -1.49
CA ALA A 21 -4.19 9.38 -0.17
C ALA A 21 -4.13 10.73 0.56
N ALA A 22 -3.66 11.79 -0.10
CA ALA A 22 -3.61 13.14 0.47
C ALA A 22 -5.00 13.67 0.84
N ALA A 23 -5.99 13.51 -0.04
CA ALA A 23 -7.37 13.94 0.23
C ALA A 23 -7.98 13.19 1.42
N LEU A 24 -7.75 11.87 1.52
CA LEU A 24 -8.21 11.06 2.63
C LEU A 24 -7.54 11.44 3.94
N GLN A 25 -6.22 11.63 3.94
CA GLN A 25 -5.48 12.09 5.12
C GLN A 25 -5.99 13.45 5.62
N ALA A 26 -6.33 14.36 4.71
CA ALA A 26 -6.88 15.66 5.07
C ALA A 26 -8.31 15.60 5.64
N ALA A 27 -9.11 14.62 5.21
CA ALA A 27 -10.51 14.47 5.62
C ALA A 27 -10.72 13.56 6.84
N ALA A 28 -9.74 12.72 7.18
CA ALA A 28 -9.88 11.72 8.21
C ALA A 28 -9.82 12.29 9.63
N SER A 29 -10.65 11.76 10.53
CA SER A 29 -10.67 12.09 11.96
C SER A 29 -10.00 11.03 12.85
N GLY A 30 -9.44 9.97 12.27
CA GLY A 30 -8.76 8.91 13.00
C GLY A 30 -8.31 7.74 12.13
N GLY A 31 -7.50 6.86 12.72
CA GLY A 31 -6.93 5.69 12.05
C GLY A 31 -5.83 6.03 11.03
N PRO A 32 -4.95 5.06 10.70
CA PRO A 32 -3.87 5.28 9.75
C PRO A 32 -4.39 5.34 8.31
N ILE A 33 -3.92 6.31 7.54
CA ILE A 33 -4.08 6.39 6.08
C ILE A 33 -2.70 6.47 5.45
N LEU A 34 -2.28 5.37 4.82
CA LEU A 34 -0.92 5.16 4.36
C LEU A 34 -0.91 4.95 2.85
N LEU A 35 0.12 5.48 2.18
CA LEU A 35 0.44 5.19 0.80
C LEU A 35 1.81 4.50 0.75
N ARG A 36 1.81 3.21 0.42
CA ARG A 36 3.01 2.43 0.13
C ARG A 36 3.36 2.59 -1.35
N THR A 37 4.58 3.04 -1.63
CA THR A 37 5.13 3.05 -2.99
C THR A 37 6.38 2.20 -3.07
N SER A 38 6.57 1.51 -4.19
CA SER A 38 7.84 0.84 -4.51
C SER A 38 8.46 1.54 -5.72
N ASP A 39 9.73 1.91 -5.57
CA ASP A 39 10.51 2.60 -6.61
C ASP A 39 11.01 1.65 -7.71
N THR A 40 10.90 0.35 -7.49
CA THR A 40 11.31 -0.71 -8.42
C THR A 40 10.14 -1.31 -9.19
N SER A 41 8.89 -1.08 -8.75
CA SER A 41 7.70 -1.70 -9.34
C SER A 41 6.90 -0.77 -10.27
N GLY A 42 6.28 -1.38 -11.28
CA GLY A 42 5.31 -0.75 -12.18
C GLY A 42 3.88 -1.20 -11.88
N HIS A 43 3.13 -1.61 -12.90
CA HIS A 43 1.75 -2.12 -12.75
C HIS A 43 1.64 -3.53 -12.11
N GLY A 44 2.73 -4.02 -11.51
CA GLY A 44 2.83 -5.37 -10.94
C GLY A 44 3.40 -6.45 -11.87
N HIS A 45 3.36 -6.26 -13.19
CA HIS A 45 4.03 -7.19 -14.11
C HIS A 45 5.54 -6.98 -14.10
N GLY A 46 6.32 -8.05 -13.93
CA GLY A 46 7.77 -7.98 -13.86
C GLY A 46 8.34 -7.52 -12.50
N SER A 47 7.50 -7.34 -11.48
CA SER A 47 7.99 -7.08 -10.12
C SER A 47 8.83 -8.26 -9.62
N SER A 48 9.91 -7.94 -8.90
CA SER A 48 10.81 -8.94 -8.30
C SER A 48 10.06 -9.83 -7.30
N GLN A 49 10.61 -11.01 -7.01
CA GLN A 49 10.05 -11.87 -5.97
C GLN A 49 10.07 -11.17 -4.61
N ASP A 50 11.16 -10.45 -4.31
CA ASP A 50 11.31 -9.69 -3.07
C ASP A 50 10.25 -8.59 -2.95
N ASP A 51 9.99 -7.83 -4.02
CA ASP A 51 8.92 -6.81 -4.03
C ASP A 51 7.56 -7.41 -3.70
N ARG A 52 7.27 -8.60 -4.25
CA ARG A 52 6.00 -9.31 -4.01
C ARG A 52 5.89 -9.83 -2.59
N ILE A 53 6.98 -10.33 -2.02
CA ILE A 53 7.02 -10.76 -0.62
C ILE A 53 6.79 -9.56 0.30
N LEU A 54 7.52 -8.46 0.09
CA LEU A 54 7.38 -7.24 0.88
C LEU A 54 5.95 -6.67 0.78
N GLU A 55 5.37 -6.64 -0.43
CA GLU A 55 4.00 -6.17 -0.62
C GLU A 55 2.98 -7.03 0.13
N ALA A 56 3.12 -8.36 0.07
CA ALA A 56 2.26 -9.27 0.82
C ALA A 56 2.44 -9.12 2.32
N THR A 57 3.68 -8.99 2.80
CA THR A 57 3.98 -8.75 4.22
C THR A 57 3.35 -7.45 4.71
N ASP A 58 3.52 -6.35 4.00
CA ASP A 58 2.95 -5.05 4.38
C ASP A 58 1.42 -5.09 4.43
N TYR A 59 0.78 -5.68 3.41
CA TYR A 59 -0.67 -5.81 3.36
C TYR A 59 -1.24 -6.68 4.49
N LEU A 60 -0.64 -7.86 4.71
CA LEU A 60 -1.12 -8.79 5.74
C LEU A 60 -0.90 -8.24 7.16
N THR A 61 0.28 -7.67 7.43
CA THR A 61 0.58 -7.10 8.75
C THR A 61 -0.30 -5.90 9.07
N PHE A 62 -0.54 -5.03 8.08
CA PHE A 62 -1.49 -3.92 8.22
C PHE A 62 -2.91 -4.43 8.53
N LEU A 63 -3.39 -5.45 7.82
CA LEU A 63 -4.70 -6.03 8.12
C LEU A 63 -4.77 -6.64 9.52
N MET A 64 -3.74 -7.38 9.92
CA MET A 64 -3.70 -7.98 11.26
C MET A 64 -3.76 -6.92 12.35
N ASP A 65 -2.98 -5.85 12.21
CA ASP A 65 -2.96 -4.71 13.14
C ASP A 65 -4.33 -4.01 13.21
N GLN A 66 -4.90 -3.64 12.06
CA GLN A 66 -6.15 -2.88 11.99
C GLN A 66 -7.40 -3.69 12.37
N LEU A 67 -7.34 -5.02 12.24
CA LEU A 67 -8.43 -5.92 12.65
C LEU A 67 -8.22 -6.50 14.06
N GLY A 68 -7.15 -6.11 14.76
CA GLY A 68 -6.84 -6.62 16.10
C GLY A 68 -6.56 -8.12 16.14
N ALA A 69 -6.05 -8.68 15.04
CA ALA A 69 -5.71 -10.09 14.96
C ALA A 69 -4.57 -10.42 15.92
N LYS A 70 -4.75 -11.47 16.72
CA LYS A 70 -3.73 -11.98 17.63
C LYS A 70 -3.11 -13.22 17.01
N LEU A 71 -1.79 -13.36 17.16
CA LEU A 71 -1.14 -14.62 16.85
C LEU A 71 -1.67 -15.69 17.80
N PRO A 72 -1.94 -16.91 17.31
CA PRO A 72 -2.21 -18.03 18.19
C PRO A 72 -0.97 -18.27 19.08
N GLU A 73 -1.21 -18.60 20.34
CA GLU A 73 -0.15 -19.06 21.26
C GLU A 73 0.41 -20.42 20.85
#